data_AF-A0AAX1K4Z9-F1
#
_entry.id   AF-A0AAX1K4Z9-F1
#
_cell.length_a   1.000
_cell.length_b   1.000
_cell.length_c   1.000
_cell.angle_alpha   90.00
_cell.angle_beta   90.00
_cell.angle_gamma   90.00
#
_symmetry.space_group_name_H-M   'P 1'
#
loop_
_entity.id
_entity.type
_entity.pdbx_description
1 polymer ?
#
loop_
_entity_poly.entity_id
_entity_poly.type
_entity_poly.pdbx_seq_one_letter_code
_entity_poly.pdbx_strand_id
1 'polypeptide(L)' 'MSGGIDYVSLYYNRMENLNIATTIALIAGNIAQARAAAKVLGASYKKVEQINRTLEVGVSTVTVNLN' A
#
# COMPACT_ATOMS: atom_id res chain seq x y z
N MET A 1 7.96 -3.84 12.83
CA MET A 1 6.68 -3.21 13.23
C MET A 1 6.03 -4.12 14.28
N SER A 2 6.00 -3.74 15.55
CA SER A 2 5.66 -4.64 16.69
C SER A 2 4.60 -4.07 17.64
N GLY A 3 3.54 -3.43 17.10
CA GLY A 3 2.58 -2.66 17.90
C GLY A 3 1.11 -3.10 17.84
N GLY A 4 0.81 -4.37 17.52
CA GLY A 4 -0.59 -4.84 17.42
C GLY A 4 -1.39 -4.18 16.28
N ILE A 5 -0.71 -3.70 15.24
CA ILE A 5 -1.33 -3.06 14.08
C ILE A 5 -1.67 -4.14 13.05
N ASP A 6 -2.94 -4.22 12.64
CA ASP A 6 -3.40 -5.15 11.60
C ASP A 6 -3.11 -4.64 10.19
N TYR A 7 -3.24 -3.32 9.97
CA TYR A 7 -3.08 -2.70 8.66
C TYR A 7 -2.28 -1.39 8.71
N VAL A 8 -1.40 -1.23 7.73
CA VAL A 8 -0.70 0.02 7.42
C VAL A 8 -1.30 0.60 6.16
N SER A 9 -2.02 1.72 6.28
CA SER A 9 -2.68 2.37 5.14
C SER A 9 -1.70 3.23 4.34
N LEU A 10 -1.56 2.96 3.04
CA LEU A 10 -0.68 3.71 2.13
C LEU A 10 -1.50 4.52 1.12
N TYR A 11 -1.34 5.84 1.14
CA TYR A 11 -2.18 6.77 0.39
C TYR A 11 -1.54 7.07 -0.98
N TYR A 12 -1.81 6.21 -1.97
CA TYR A 12 -1.09 6.19 -3.25
C TYR A 12 -1.03 7.57 -3.91
N ASN A 13 -2.16 8.24 -4.13
CA ASN A 13 -2.15 9.53 -4.84
C ASN A 13 -1.37 10.62 -4.11
N ARG A 14 -1.31 10.60 -2.77
CA ARG A 14 -0.47 11.55 -2.02
C ARG A 14 1.01 11.22 -2.19
N MET A 15 1.35 9.94 -2.18
CA MET A 15 2.72 9.48 -2.41
C MET A 15 3.18 9.75 -3.85
N GLU A 16 2.30 9.58 -4.84
CA GLU A 16 2.56 9.93 -6.24
C GLU A 16 2.82 11.43 -6.41
N ASN A 17 1.98 12.28 -5.80
CA ASN A 17 2.19 13.74 -5.81
C ASN A 17 3.51 14.19 -5.15
N LEU A 18 4.09 13.36 -4.29
CA LEU A 18 5.37 13.59 -3.64
C LEU A 18 6.53 12.85 -4.35
N ASN A 19 6.28 12.18 -5.48
CA ASN A 19 7.26 11.36 -6.22
C ASN A 19 7.85 10.20 -5.40
N ILE A 20 7.08 9.64 -4.46
CA ILE A 20 7.51 8.54 -3.58
C ILE A 20 6.58 7.31 -3.66
N ALA A 21 5.76 7.19 -4.70
CA ALA A 21 4.85 6.04 -4.87
C ALA A 21 5.59 4.68 -4.92
N THR A 22 6.84 4.67 -5.38
CA THR A 22 7.71 3.48 -5.39
C THR A 22 8.01 2.94 -3.99
N THR A 23 7.93 3.76 -2.95
CA THR A 23 8.13 3.35 -1.55
C THR A 23 7.08 2.34 -1.07
N ILE A 24 5.93 2.23 -1.76
CA ILE A 24 4.92 1.21 -1.45
C ILE A 24 5.51 -0.20 -1.55
N ALA A 25 6.30 -0.48 -2.59
CA ALA A 25 6.95 -1.77 -2.77
C ALA A 25 7.95 -2.06 -1.65
N LEU A 26 8.71 -1.05 -1.23
CA LEU A 26 9.67 -1.16 -0.13
C LEU A 26 8.96 -1.46 1.20
N ILE A 27 7.85 -0.78 1.49
CA ILE A 27 7.07 -1.01 2.72
C ILE A 27 6.46 -2.41 2.70
N ALA A 28 5.86 -2.83 1.59
CA ALA A 28 5.29 -4.16 1.43
C ALA A 28 6.37 -5.25 1.61
N GLY A 29 7.53 -5.08 0.96
CA GLY A 29 8.67 -5.97 1.10
C GLY A 29 9.18 -6.06 2.54
N ASN A 30 9.30 -4.93 3.24
CA ASN A 30 9.76 -4.91 4.63
C ASN A 30 8.79 -5.61 5.58
N ILE A 31 7.49 -5.42 5.40
CA ILE A 31 6.45 -6.12 6.18
C ILE A 31 6.54 -7.63 5.96
N ALA A 32 6.68 -8.06 4.70
CA ALA A 32 6.81 -9.47 4.34
C ALA A 32 8.11 -10.09 4.91
N GLN A 33 9.25 -9.43 4.74
CA GLN A 33 10.55 -9.90 5.26
C GLN A 33 10.57 -9.98 6.78
N ALA A 34 9.96 -9.02 7.47
CA ALA A 34 9.86 -9.02 8.92
C ALA A 34 8.89 -10.09 9.46
N ARG A 35 8.17 -10.82 8.58
CA ARG A 35 7.07 -11.73 8.94
C ARG A 35 6.07 -11.05 9.90
N ALA A 36 5.84 -9.76 9.69
CA ALA A 36 4.94 -9.00 10.53
C ALA A 36 3.50 -9.47 10.30
N ALA A 37 2.69 -9.47 11.36
CA ALA A 37 1.26 -9.76 11.25
C ALA A 37 0.49 -8.66 10.47
N ALA A 38 1.03 -7.43 10.50
CA ALA A 38 0.48 -6.30 9.79
C ALA A 38 0.45 -6.54 8.27
N LYS A 39 -0.57 -6.00 7.59
CA LYS A 39 -0.70 -6.01 6.12
C LYS A 39 -0.70 -4.58 5.59
N VAL A 40 -0.37 -4.42 4.31
CA VAL A 40 -0.57 -3.14 3.63
C VAL A 40 -2.03 -3.01 3.20
N LEU A 41 -2.63 -1.85 3.47
CA LEU A 41 -3.91 -1.43 2.91
C LEU A 41 -3.65 -0.28 1.91
N GLY A 42 -3.69 -0.59 0.62
CA GLY A 42 -3.58 0.42 -0.43
C GLY A 42 -4.81 1.32 -0.44
N ALA A 43 -4.64 2.64 -0.49
CA ALA A 43 -5.72 3.61 -0.37
C ALA A 43 -5.48 4.87 -1.20
N SER A 44 -6.47 5.78 -1.20
CA SER A 44 -6.38 7.11 -1.81
C SER A 44 -6.04 7.08 -3.30
N TYR A 45 -6.75 6.25 -4.06
CA TYR A 45 -6.62 6.19 -5.51
C TYR A 45 -7.42 7.30 -6.20
N LYS A 46 -6.92 7.74 -7.34
CA LYS A 46 -7.59 8.63 -8.31
C LYS A 46 -7.71 8.00 -9.69
N LYS A 47 -6.92 6.96 -9.99
CA LYS A 47 -6.94 6.25 -11.27
C LYS A 47 -6.75 4.75 -11.07
N VAL A 48 -7.30 3.95 -11.98
CA VAL A 48 -7.23 2.47 -11.92
C VAL A 48 -5.79 1.98 -12.03
N GLU A 49 -4.93 2.66 -12.78
CA GLU A 49 -3.54 2.26 -12.93
C GLU A 49 -2.77 2.30 -11.60
N GLN A 50 -3.16 3.19 -10.68
CA GLN A 50 -2.57 3.23 -9.34
C GLN A 50 -2.96 1.99 -8.51
N ILE A 51 -4.18 1.47 -8.71
CA ILE A 51 -4.64 0.22 -8.09
C ILE A 51 -3.83 -0.95 -8.65
N ASN A 52 -3.75 -1.06 -9.98
CA ASN A 52 -2.99 -2.13 -10.65
C ASN A 52 -1.54 -2.16 -10.17
N ARG A 53 -0.85 -1.00 -10.17
CA ARG A 53 0.54 -0.89 -9.67
C ARG A 53 0.68 -1.28 -8.21
N THR A 54 -0.35 -1.06 -7.39
CA THR A 54 -0.31 -1.49 -5.98
C THR A 54 -0.39 -3.01 -5.86
N LEU A 55 -1.26 -3.65 -6.64
CA LEU A 55 -1.43 -5.09 -6.65
C LEU A 55 -0.18 -5.80 -7.23
N GLU A 56 0.43 -5.23 -8.27
CA GLU A 56 1.65 -5.74 -8.90
C GLU A 56 2.83 -5.84 -7.93
N VAL A 57 2.90 -4.98 -6.91
CA VAL A 57 3.96 -5.00 -5.89
C VAL A 57 3.62 -5.88 -4.68
N GLY A 58 2.59 -6.74 -4.81
CA GLY A 58 2.24 -7.76 -3.81
C GLY A 58 1.36 -7.26 -2.67
N VAL A 59 0.81 -6.05 -2.75
CA VAL A 59 -0.19 -5.58 -1.79
C VAL A 59 -1.51 -6.31 -2.06
N SER A 60 -2.03 -7.01 -1.05
CA SER A 60 -3.20 -7.88 -1.19
C SER A 60 -4.53 -7.25 -0.78
N THR A 61 -4.51 -6.03 -0.22
CA THR A 61 -5.73 -5.34 0.24
C THR A 61 -5.74 -3.89 -0.25
N VAL A 62 -6.84 -3.47 -0.85
CA VAL A 62 -7.04 -2.09 -1.35
C VAL A 62 -8.41 -1.57 -0.96
N THR A 63 -8.53 -0.26 -0.75
CA THR A 63 -9.82 0.43 -0.70
C THR A 63 -10.13 1.01 -2.08
N VAL A 64 -11.37 0.83 -2.52
CA VAL A 64 -11.86 1.38 -3.78
C VAL A 64 -13.10 2.20 -3.50
N ASN A 65 -13.27 3.30 -4.24
CA ASN A 65 -14.51 4.05 -4.22
C ASN A 65 -15.43 3.51 -5.32
N LEU A 66 -16.73 3.43 -5.07
CA LEU A 66 -17.72 2.86 -5.99
C LEU A 66 -18.32 3.90 -6.95
N ASN A 67 -17.66 5.04 -7.14
CA ASN A 67 -18.18 6.17 -7.92
C ASN A 67 -17.70 6.12 -9.37
#